data_AF-A0ABD1CPF3-F1
#
_entry.id   AF-A0ABD1CPF3-F1
#
_cell.length_a   1.000
_cell.length_b   1.000
_cell.length_c   1.000
_cell.angle_alpha   90.00
_cell.angle_beta   90.00
_cell.angle_gamma   90.00
#
_symmetry.space_group_name_H-M   'P 1'
#
loop_
_entity.id
_entity.type
_entity.pdbx_description
1 polymer ?
#
loop_
_entity_poly.entity_id
_entity_poly.type
_entity_poly.pdbx_seq_one_letter_code
_entity_poly.pdbx_strand_id
1 'polypeptide(L)'
;MDSPNSSSGRRYSGQSSDETYDERYKTAVAAYQNYMEGLQLVLSENELKMQKVLKHHSVPLWFQELSNEQVQAADALLEALRDDLDEGTHFRCRSLIRSLGVYPLCPAWVFKEAVPMSSGSDISFLWFLLGLHYSKNASSDYSTNERLIMSAICHLDMMTTLRGLEEVLPPRAQEKASPEISLSSTCHDWHRNVDHCSPYLEPLRVPDPRPKNWTGVRNFHPEAAFSLSRYAPYQDPHFIIPNEASRWFAKRTAGNQTTSFDEAVQTEEAEDPTPEVCDSAEQIVRELLNDQLGLMVRKEDERADLCRKHRDMEKRRRKLLGLITKRSEKR
;
A
#
# COMPACT_ATOMS: atom_id res chain seq x y z
N MET A 1 -52.04 -38.15 68.37
CA MET A 1 -51.34 -36.98 67.84
C MET A 1 -50.20 -37.52 67.01
N ASP A 2 -50.12 -37.12 65.74
CA ASP A 2 -48.89 -36.93 64.96
C ASP A 2 -49.25 -36.87 63.47
N SER A 3 -49.02 -35.70 62.89
CA SER A 3 -49.06 -35.43 61.46
C SER A 3 -47.66 -35.02 61.03
N PRO A 4 -47.09 -35.55 59.94
CA PRO A 4 -45.98 -34.91 59.28
C PRO A 4 -46.50 -34.17 58.05
N ASN A 5 -46.45 -32.84 58.15
CA ASN A 5 -46.71 -31.91 57.08
C ASN A 5 -45.43 -31.81 56.21
N SER A 6 -45.38 -32.56 55.10
CA SER A 6 -44.29 -32.48 54.12
C SER A 6 -44.67 -31.57 52.96
N SER A 7 -44.61 -30.26 53.19
CA SER A 7 -44.63 -29.26 52.12
C SER A 7 -43.29 -29.26 51.39
N SER A 8 -43.18 -30.08 50.35
CA SER A 8 -42.07 -30.03 49.40
C SER A 8 -42.21 -28.77 48.51
N GLY A 9 -41.68 -27.66 48.99
CA GLY A 9 -41.50 -26.45 48.20
C GLY A 9 -40.49 -26.71 47.08
N ARG A 10 -40.97 -27.12 45.90
CA ARG A 10 -40.21 -27.04 44.65
C ARG A 10 -39.91 -25.56 44.39
N ARG A 11 -38.70 -25.11 44.74
CA ARG A 11 -38.14 -23.87 44.22
C ARG A 11 -37.97 -24.05 42.72
N TYR A 12 -38.89 -23.49 41.96
CA TYR A 12 -38.75 -23.32 40.52
C TYR A 12 -37.62 -22.29 40.31
N SER A 13 -36.39 -22.78 40.09
CA SER A 13 -35.30 -21.96 39.58
C SER A 13 -35.54 -21.73 38.10
N GLY A 14 -36.52 -20.88 37.77
CA GLY A 14 -36.68 -20.37 36.43
C GLY A 14 -35.53 -19.39 36.17
N GLN A 15 -34.46 -19.85 35.53
CA GLN A 15 -33.52 -18.94 34.87
C GLN A 15 -34.37 -18.04 33.96
N SER A 16 -34.29 -16.74 34.19
CA SER A 16 -35.01 -15.77 33.37
C SER A 16 -34.59 -16.00 31.92
N SER A 17 -35.54 -16.04 30.99
CA SER A 17 -35.23 -16.19 29.56
C SER A 17 -34.19 -15.16 29.10
N ASP A 18 -34.19 -13.98 29.71
CA ASP A 18 -33.22 -12.91 29.49
C ASP A 18 -31.79 -13.34 29.81
N GLU A 19 -31.55 -14.01 30.94
CA GLU A 19 -30.22 -14.49 31.33
C GLU A 19 -29.70 -15.54 30.34
N THR A 20 -30.60 -16.37 29.81
CA THR A 20 -30.25 -17.39 28.81
C THR A 20 -29.94 -16.78 27.45
N TYR A 21 -30.63 -15.70 27.04
CA TYR A 21 -30.28 -14.92 25.85
C TYR A 21 -28.93 -14.22 26.01
N ASP A 22 -28.68 -13.64 27.19
CA ASP A 22 -27.45 -12.91 27.50
C ASP A 22 -26.21 -13.81 27.47
N GLU A 23 -26.33 -15.03 28.01
CA GLU A 23 -25.26 -16.03 27.92
C GLU A 23 -25.01 -16.49 26.49
N ARG A 24 -26.07 -16.81 25.72
CA ARG A 24 -25.94 -17.20 24.31
C ARG A 24 -25.28 -16.11 23.48
N TYR A 25 -25.65 -14.85 23.68
CA TYR A 25 -25.04 -13.72 23.01
C TYR A 25 -23.55 -13.59 23.38
N LYS A 26 -23.20 -13.67 24.67
CA LYS A 26 -21.80 -13.65 25.13
C LYS A 26 -20.97 -14.77 24.53
N THR A 27 -21.53 -15.99 24.46
CA THR A 27 -20.87 -17.14 23.82
C THR A 27 -20.68 -16.91 22.33
N ALA A 28 -21.68 -16.36 21.63
CA ALA A 28 -21.59 -16.06 20.20
C ALA A 28 -20.54 -14.99 19.90
N VAL A 29 -20.49 -13.91 20.69
CA VAL A 29 -19.48 -12.85 20.57
C VAL A 29 -18.08 -13.41 20.83
N ALA A 30 -17.91 -14.26 21.85
CA ALA A 30 -16.64 -14.91 22.13
C ALA A 30 -16.20 -15.87 21.00
N ALA A 31 -17.14 -16.64 20.43
CA ALA A 31 -16.87 -17.52 19.30
C ALA A 31 -16.43 -16.72 18.05
N TYR A 32 -17.11 -15.60 17.77
CA TYR A 32 -16.73 -14.69 16.70
C TYR A 32 -15.33 -14.09 16.92
N GLN A 33 -15.05 -13.63 18.14
CA GLN A 33 -13.73 -13.08 18.47
C GLN A 33 -12.62 -14.13 18.30
N ASN A 34 -12.82 -15.36 18.79
CA ASN A 34 -11.87 -16.45 18.58
C ASN A 34 -11.68 -16.79 17.09
N TYR A 35 -12.75 -16.76 16.29
CA TYR A 35 -12.66 -16.94 14.84
C TYR A 35 -11.83 -15.84 14.19
N MET A 36 -12.06 -14.57 14.55
CA MET A 36 -11.30 -13.44 14.00
C MET A 36 -9.83 -13.49 14.39
N GLU A 37 -9.51 -13.87 15.64
CA GLU A 37 -8.14 -14.08 16.09
C GLU A 37 -7.46 -15.23 15.33
N GLY A 38 -8.16 -16.35 15.13
CA GLY A 38 -7.68 -17.47 14.33
C GLY A 38 -7.42 -17.09 12.87
N LEU A 39 -8.34 -16.33 12.24
CA LEU A 39 -8.17 -15.82 10.88
C LEU A 39 -6.95 -14.91 10.77
N GLN A 40 -6.75 -14.01 11.73
CA GLN A 40 -5.60 -13.10 11.76
C GLN A 40 -4.27 -13.86 11.84
N LEU A 41 -4.22 -14.94 12.63
CA LEU A 41 -3.04 -15.80 12.72
C LEU A 41 -2.73 -16.48 11.38
N VAL A 42 -3.74 -17.06 10.72
CA VAL A 42 -3.57 -17.70 9.40
C VAL A 42 -3.07 -16.69 8.36
N LEU A 43 -3.64 -15.47 8.35
CA LEU A 43 -3.18 -14.40 7.46
C LEU A 43 -1.72 -14.02 7.72
N SER A 44 -1.32 -13.90 9.00
CA SER A 44 0.07 -13.60 9.37
C SER A 44 1.05 -14.71 8.98
N GLU A 45 0.66 -15.97 9.10
CA GLU A 45 1.48 -17.11 8.69
C GLU A 45 1.67 -17.14 7.17
N ASN A 46 0.59 -16.88 6.43
CA ASN A 46 0.65 -16.78 4.96
C ASN A 46 1.53 -15.62 4.50
N GLU A 47 1.48 -14.49 5.20
CA GLU A 47 2.35 -13.34 4.94
C GLU A 47 3.83 -13.69 5.12
N LEU A 48 4.18 -14.41 6.21
CA LEU A 48 5.55 -14.88 6.43
C LEU A 48 6.01 -15.87 5.36
N LYS A 49 5.15 -16.81 4.95
CA LYS A 49 5.45 -17.76 3.85
C LYS A 49 5.72 -17.02 2.55
N MET A 50 4.89 -16.03 2.21
CA MET A 50 5.07 -15.19 1.03
C MET A 50 6.36 -14.37 1.11
N GLN A 51 6.66 -13.73 2.24
CA GLN A 51 7.92 -13.00 2.43
C GLN A 51 9.14 -13.90 2.25
N LYS A 52 9.08 -15.15 2.73
CA LYS A 52 10.15 -16.12 2.52
C LYS A 52 10.35 -16.42 1.04
N VAL A 53 9.27 -16.64 0.29
CA VAL A 53 9.33 -16.85 -1.16
C VAL A 53 9.93 -15.63 -1.85
N LEU A 54 9.42 -14.43 -1.57
CA LEU A 54 9.90 -13.18 -2.17
C LEU A 54 11.39 -12.93 -1.90
N LYS A 55 11.89 -13.22 -0.69
CA LYS A 55 13.32 -13.10 -0.35
C LYS A 55 14.23 -14.03 -1.17
N HIS A 56 13.69 -15.12 -1.74
CA HIS A 56 14.44 -16.04 -2.60
C HIS A 56 14.39 -15.67 -4.09
N HIS A 57 13.48 -14.76 -4.48
CA HIS A 57 13.37 -14.29 -5.86
C HIS A 57 14.09 -12.93 -6.03
N SER A 58 14.54 -12.64 -7.25
CA SER A 58 15.19 -11.37 -7.61
C SER A 58 14.20 -10.22 -7.84
N VAL A 59 13.00 -10.29 -7.24
CA VAL A 59 11.92 -9.32 -7.44
C VAL A 59 11.97 -8.30 -6.29
N PRO A 60 11.70 -7.00 -6.54
CA PRO A 60 11.62 -6.03 -5.46
C PRO A 60 10.62 -6.46 -4.38
N LEU A 61 11.00 -6.40 -3.11
CA LEU A 61 10.17 -6.88 -1.98
C LEU A 61 8.83 -6.14 -1.83
N TRP A 62 8.71 -4.95 -2.44
CA TRP A 62 7.50 -4.15 -2.48
C TRP A 62 6.52 -4.59 -3.57
N PHE A 63 6.99 -5.30 -4.61
CA PHE A 63 6.19 -5.63 -5.78
C PHE A 63 5.54 -7.01 -5.64
N GLN A 64 4.29 -7.08 -6.07
CA GLN A 64 3.55 -8.32 -6.22
C GLN A 64 2.68 -8.24 -7.48
N GLU A 65 2.63 -9.32 -8.25
CA GLU A 65 1.76 -9.36 -9.41
C GLU A 65 0.28 -9.37 -9.00
N LEU A 66 -0.52 -8.54 -9.68
CA LEU A 66 -1.95 -8.41 -9.46
C LEU A 66 -2.75 -9.38 -10.34
N SER A 67 -3.75 -10.03 -9.75
CA SER A 67 -4.74 -10.83 -10.48
C SER A 67 -5.55 -9.98 -11.45
N ASN A 68 -6.30 -10.62 -12.35
CA ASN A 68 -7.15 -9.91 -13.31
C ASN A 68 -8.25 -9.11 -12.60
N GLU A 69 -8.83 -9.66 -11.55
CA GLU A 69 -9.86 -8.98 -10.74
C GLU A 69 -9.27 -7.77 -10.01
N GLN A 70 -8.05 -7.90 -9.48
CA GLN A 70 -7.34 -6.82 -8.81
C GLN A 70 -6.99 -5.68 -9.77
N VAL A 71 -6.61 -6.01 -11.00
CA VAL A 71 -6.37 -5.01 -12.05
C VAL A 71 -7.65 -4.30 -12.46
N GLN A 72 -8.75 -5.04 -12.71
CA GLN A 72 -10.03 -4.41 -13.01
C GLN A 72 -10.49 -3.48 -11.89
N ALA A 73 -10.23 -3.85 -10.63
CA ALA A 73 -10.51 -2.99 -9.49
C ALA A 73 -9.66 -1.71 -9.51
N ALA A 74 -8.38 -1.79 -9.90
CA ALA A 74 -7.50 -0.63 -10.04
C ALA A 74 -7.94 0.28 -11.20
N ASP A 75 -8.22 -0.29 -12.38
CA ASP A 75 -8.66 0.45 -13.57
C ASP A 75 -9.99 1.20 -13.34
N ALA A 76 -10.89 0.62 -12.55
CA ALA A 76 -12.17 1.23 -12.20
C ALA A 76 -12.05 2.37 -11.16
N LEU A 77 -10.90 2.56 -10.52
CA LEU A 77 -10.74 3.56 -9.45
C LEU A 77 -10.98 4.98 -9.95
N LEU A 78 -10.53 5.31 -11.15
CA LEU A 78 -10.63 6.66 -11.68
C LEU A 78 -12.09 7.12 -11.82
N GLU A 79 -12.94 6.27 -12.40
CA GLU A 79 -14.37 6.55 -12.57
C GLU A 79 -15.08 6.61 -11.22
N ALA A 80 -14.80 5.64 -10.34
CA ALA A 80 -15.38 5.60 -9.00
C ALA A 80 -14.99 6.83 -8.16
N LEU A 81 -13.76 7.32 -8.31
CA LEU A 81 -13.24 8.47 -7.60
C LEU A 81 -13.91 9.76 -8.07
N ARG A 82 -14.13 9.90 -9.38
CA ARG A 82 -14.89 11.04 -9.92
C ARG A 82 -16.31 11.06 -9.37
N ASP A 83 -17.01 9.94 -9.42
CA ASP A 83 -18.39 9.85 -8.92
C ASP A 83 -18.47 10.09 -7.40
N ASP A 84 -17.53 9.52 -6.63
CA ASP A 84 -17.46 9.73 -5.18
C ASP A 84 -17.08 11.18 -4.83
N LEU A 85 -16.28 11.88 -5.65
CA LEU A 85 -15.99 13.30 -5.48
C LEU A 85 -17.21 14.18 -5.76
N ASP A 86 -17.91 13.92 -6.88
CA ASP A 86 -19.09 14.67 -7.30
C ASP A 86 -20.25 14.50 -6.29
N GLU A 87 -20.41 13.30 -5.72
CA GLU A 87 -21.45 12.99 -4.72
C GLU A 87 -21.01 13.28 -3.27
N GLY A 88 -19.73 13.59 -3.03
CA GLY A 88 -19.18 13.75 -1.68
C GLY A 88 -19.19 12.45 -0.85
N THR A 89 -19.06 11.30 -1.50
CA THR A 89 -19.06 9.97 -0.90
C THR A 89 -17.69 9.29 -0.98
N HIS A 90 -17.58 8.05 -0.51
CA HIS A 90 -16.36 7.23 -0.62
C HIS A 90 -16.67 5.73 -0.73
N PHE A 91 -17.93 5.39 -1.02
CA PHE A 91 -18.40 4.01 -0.96
C PHE A 91 -17.87 3.18 -2.13
N ARG A 92 -17.79 3.78 -3.32
CA ARG A 92 -17.32 3.10 -4.53
C ARG A 92 -15.83 2.83 -4.41
N CYS A 93 -15.04 3.87 -4.08
CA CYS A 93 -13.60 3.73 -3.84
C CYS A 93 -13.32 2.70 -2.73
N ARG A 94 -14.05 2.75 -1.60
CA ARG A 94 -13.89 1.77 -0.52
C ARG A 94 -14.18 0.34 -0.97
N SER A 95 -15.19 0.13 -1.83
CA SER A 95 -15.51 -1.18 -2.37
C SER A 95 -14.40 -1.68 -3.31
N LEU A 96 -13.86 -0.83 -4.17
CA LEU A 96 -12.75 -1.17 -5.06
C LEU A 96 -11.46 -1.50 -4.30
N ILE A 97 -11.13 -0.77 -3.23
CA ILE A 97 -10.00 -1.12 -2.36
C ILE A 97 -10.19 -2.49 -1.71
N ARG A 98 -11.44 -2.88 -1.39
CA ARG A 98 -11.73 -4.23 -0.92
C ARG A 98 -11.53 -5.28 -2.03
N SER A 99 -11.98 -4.98 -3.25
CA SER A 99 -11.80 -5.84 -4.43
C SER A 99 -10.34 -5.99 -4.83
N LEU A 100 -9.50 -4.98 -4.59
CA LEU A 100 -8.05 -5.05 -4.73
C LEU A 100 -7.43 -6.08 -3.76
N GLY A 101 -8.16 -6.49 -2.72
CA GLY A 101 -7.71 -7.47 -1.73
C GLY A 101 -7.05 -6.84 -0.51
N VAL A 102 -7.14 -5.52 -0.34
CA VAL A 102 -6.61 -4.83 0.84
C VAL A 102 -7.47 -5.19 2.06
N TYR A 103 -6.85 -5.84 3.04
CA TYR A 103 -7.52 -6.26 4.26
C TYR A 103 -6.55 -6.26 5.47
N PRO A 104 -6.97 -5.76 6.65
CA PRO A 104 -8.24 -5.09 6.91
C PRO A 104 -8.35 -3.72 6.20
N LEU A 105 -9.58 -3.32 5.88
CA LEU A 105 -9.86 -1.99 5.34
C LEU A 105 -9.58 -0.92 6.40
N CYS A 106 -9.03 0.21 5.98
CA CYS A 106 -8.83 1.34 6.85
C CYS A 106 -10.19 1.93 7.32
N PRO A 107 -10.18 2.69 8.43
CA PRO A 107 -11.37 3.38 8.91
C PRO A 107 -11.95 4.34 7.87
N ALA A 108 -13.27 4.57 7.93
CA ALA A 108 -13.97 5.44 6.97
C ALA A 108 -13.41 6.88 6.92
N TRP A 109 -12.89 7.41 8.04
CA TRP A 109 -12.29 8.75 8.06
C TRP A 109 -11.09 8.88 7.13
N VAL A 110 -10.30 7.81 6.95
CA VAL A 110 -9.15 7.81 6.04
C VAL A 110 -9.62 8.01 4.60
N PHE A 111 -10.72 7.35 4.23
CA PHE A 111 -11.31 7.53 2.90
C PHE A 111 -11.91 8.92 2.72
N LYS A 112 -12.57 9.46 3.74
CA LYS A 112 -13.12 10.84 3.71
C LYS A 112 -12.05 11.90 3.48
N GLU A 113 -10.81 11.64 3.91
CA GLU A 113 -9.67 12.53 3.71
C GLU A 113 -8.98 12.26 2.36
N ALA A 114 -8.70 10.99 2.05
CA ALA A 114 -7.94 10.61 0.86
C ALA A 114 -8.65 10.95 -0.47
N VAL A 115 -9.99 10.80 -0.50
CA VAL A 115 -10.78 11.11 -1.71
C VAL A 115 -10.62 12.58 -2.12
N PRO A 116 -10.94 13.59 -1.29
CA PRO A 116 -10.74 14.99 -1.67
C PRO A 116 -9.28 15.37 -1.91
N MET A 117 -8.34 14.87 -1.09
CA MET A 117 -6.90 15.14 -1.27
C MET A 117 -6.39 14.69 -2.64
N SER A 118 -6.95 13.61 -3.19
CA SER A 118 -6.52 13.05 -4.46
C SER A 118 -6.82 13.94 -5.67
N SER A 119 -7.71 14.93 -5.54
CA SER A 119 -8.13 15.83 -6.64
C SER A 119 -8.55 15.08 -7.92
N GLY A 120 -9.14 13.89 -7.76
CA GLY A 120 -9.60 13.06 -8.89
C GLY A 120 -8.52 12.20 -9.55
N SER A 121 -7.31 12.12 -8.97
CA SER A 121 -6.25 11.21 -9.41
C SER A 121 -6.28 9.90 -8.62
N ASP A 122 -6.51 8.80 -9.33
CA ASP A 122 -6.46 7.42 -8.83
C ASP A 122 -5.12 7.04 -8.19
N ILE A 123 -3.99 7.43 -8.81
CA ILE A 123 -2.65 7.22 -8.26
C ILE A 123 -2.47 8.03 -6.97
N SER A 124 -2.88 9.30 -6.97
CA SER A 124 -2.76 10.16 -5.79
C SER A 124 -3.62 9.62 -4.65
N PHE A 125 -4.82 9.15 -4.96
CA PHE A 125 -5.70 8.50 -3.99
C PHE A 125 -5.04 7.28 -3.34
N LEU A 126 -4.46 6.38 -4.13
CA LEU A 126 -3.74 5.21 -3.61
C LEU A 126 -2.52 5.61 -2.77
N TRP A 127 -1.79 6.65 -3.19
CA TRP A 127 -0.66 7.19 -2.45
C TRP A 127 -1.07 7.75 -1.08
N PHE A 128 -2.12 8.57 -1.02
CA PHE A 128 -2.63 9.10 0.24
C PHE A 128 -3.18 7.99 1.13
N LEU A 129 -3.86 7.00 0.56
CA LEU A 129 -4.34 5.84 1.31
C LEU A 129 -3.18 5.04 1.93
N LEU A 130 -2.10 4.85 1.17
CA LEU A 130 -0.86 4.23 1.64
C LEU A 130 -0.28 5.03 2.81
N GLY A 131 -0.03 6.32 2.62
CA GLY A 131 0.59 7.18 3.63
C GLY A 131 -0.23 7.39 4.91
N LEU A 132 -1.55 7.55 4.79
CA LEU A 132 -2.43 7.84 5.93
C LEU A 132 -2.67 6.64 6.85
N HIS A 133 -2.52 5.40 6.37
CA HIS A 133 -2.93 4.22 7.14
C HIS A 133 -2.04 2.99 6.98
N TYR A 134 -1.56 2.70 5.78
CA TYR A 134 -0.92 1.40 5.51
C TYR A 134 0.60 1.43 5.64
N SER A 135 1.23 2.58 5.39
CA SER A 135 2.65 2.76 5.55
C SER A 135 3.01 2.71 7.04
N LYS A 136 3.68 1.66 7.48
CA LYS A 136 4.20 1.58 8.84
C LYS A 136 5.61 2.16 8.88
N ASN A 137 5.87 3.03 9.84
CA ASN A 137 7.20 3.60 10.02
C ASN A 137 8.24 2.50 10.32
N ALA A 138 9.31 2.48 9.52
CA ALA A 138 10.63 1.92 9.80
C ALA A 138 10.88 0.39 9.71
N SER A 139 9.96 -0.44 9.19
CA SER A 139 10.32 -1.84 8.89
C SER A 139 10.82 -2.01 7.45
N SER A 140 11.90 -2.78 7.25
CA SER A 140 12.41 -3.12 5.92
C SER A 140 11.50 -4.07 5.14
N ASP A 141 10.54 -4.70 5.83
CA ASP A 141 9.61 -5.67 5.26
C ASP A 141 8.27 -4.97 4.95
N TYR A 142 7.81 -5.10 3.71
CA TYR A 142 6.52 -4.61 3.25
C TYR A 142 5.40 -5.59 3.62
N SER A 143 4.31 -5.05 4.15
CA SER A 143 3.07 -5.80 4.35
C SER A 143 2.38 -6.09 3.03
N THR A 144 1.48 -7.05 3.05
CA THR A 144 0.66 -7.44 1.89
C THR A 144 -0.16 -6.27 1.37
N ASN A 145 -0.73 -5.45 2.25
CA ASN A 145 -1.52 -4.28 1.86
C ASN A 145 -0.67 -3.22 1.18
N GLU A 146 0.52 -2.93 1.72
CA GLU A 146 1.47 -2.00 1.09
C GLU A 146 1.86 -2.51 -0.30
N ARG A 147 2.20 -3.80 -0.43
CA ARG A 147 2.53 -4.39 -1.74
C ARG A 147 1.39 -4.28 -2.74
N LEU A 148 0.16 -4.60 -2.35
CA LEU A 148 -1.01 -4.52 -3.24
C LEU A 148 -1.24 -3.08 -3.72
N ILE A 149 -1.18 -2.10 -2.81
CA ILE A 149 -1.38 -0.68 -3.15
C ILE A 149 -0.25 -0.18 -4.06
N MET A 150 1.01 -0.46 -3.74
CA MET A 150 2.14 -0.05 -4.59
C MET A 150 2.14 -0.75 -5.94
N SER A 151 1.72 -2.01 -6.00
CA SER A 151 1.61 -2.74 -7.26
C SER A 151 0.47 -2.21 -8.12
N ALA A 152 -0.63 -1.74 -7.50
CA ALA A 152 -1.70 -1.04 -8.20
C ALA A 152 -1.23 0.31 -8.75
N ILE A 153 -0.50 1.10 -7.96
CA ILE A 153 0.14 2.34 -8.43
C ILE A 153 1.06 2.04 -9.62
N CYS A 154 1.93 1.03 -9.49
CA CYS A 154 2.85 0.63 -10.55
C CYS A 154 2.11 0.19 -11.82
N HIS A 155 0.98 -0.52 -11.69
CA HIS A 155 0.16 -0.90 -12.82
C HIS A 155 -0.43 0.31 -13.56
N LEU A 156 -1.04 1.24 -12.82
CA LEU A 156 -1.66 2.46 -13.36
C LEU A 156 -0.62 3.40 -13.99
N ASP A 157 0.61 3.43 -13.45
CA ASP A 157 1.69 4.28 -13.91
C ASP A 157 2.64 3.61 -14.93
N MET A 158 2.44 2.32 -15.24
CA MET A 158 3.39 1.58 -16.06
C MET A 158 3.51 2.20 -17.46
N MET A 159 2.37 2.50 -18.08
CA MET A 159 2.33 2.91 -19.49
C MET A 159 2.81 4.34 -19.67
N THR A 160 2.45 5.20 -18.74
CA THR A 160 2.94 6.56 -18.64
C THR A 160 4.45 6.60 -18.42
N THR A 161 4.97 5.76 -17.54
CA THR A 161 6.40 5.60 -17.31
C THR A 161 7.12 5.12 -18.57
N LEU A 162 6.58 4.13 -19.29
CA LEU A 162 7.18 3.63 -20.53
C LEU A 162 7.24 4.71 -21.62
N ARG A 163 6.19 5.53 -21.78
CA ARG A 163 6.18 6.66 -22.72
C ARG A 163 7.22 7.71 -22.36
N GLY A 164 7.25 8.14 -21.10
CA GLY A 164 8.26 9.10 -20.64
C GLY A 164 9.69 8.56 -20.78
N LEU A 165 9.90 7.25 -20.59
CA LEU A 165 11.19 6.62 -20.86
C LEU A 165 11.52 6.62 -22.35
N GLU A 166 10.56 6.35 -23.25
CA GLU A 166 10.79 6.40 -24.69
C GLU A 166 11.22 7.80 -25.17
N GLU A 167 10.72 8.87 -24.55
CA GLU A 167 11.12 10.25 -24.84
C GLU A 167 12.54 10.58 -24.37
N VAL A 168 12.96 10.03 -23.21
CA VAL A 168 14.27 10.33 -22.59
C VAL A 168 15.37 9.43 -23.14
N LEU A 169 15.04 8.20 -23.52
CA LEU A 169 16.01 7.24 -24.02
C LEU A 169 16.55 7.71 -25.38
N PRO A 170 17.85 7.44 -25.67
CA PRO A 170 18.40 7.69 -26.99
C PRO A 170 17.51 7.02 -28.04
N PRO A 171 17.24 7.68 -29.18
CA PRO A 171 16.45 7.09 -30.25
C PRO A 171 17.00 5.72 -30.56
N ARG A 172 16.10 4.72 -30.64
CA ARG A 172 16.49 3.33 -30.93
C ARG A 172 17.45 3.39 -32.11
N ALA A 173 18.64 2.81 -31.93
CA ALA A 173 19.57 2.65 -33.04
C ALA A 173 18.76 2.03 -34.17
N GLN A 174 18.54 2.80 -35.24
CA GLN A 174 17.78 2.30 -36.38
C GLN A 174 18.42 0.96 -36.70
N GLU A 175 17.62 -0.12 -36.64
CA GLU A 175 18.03 -1.37 -37.21
C GLU A 175 18.43 -0.98 -38.62
N LYS A 176 19.74 -0.93 -38.88
CA LYS A 176 20.25 -0.65 -40.21
C LYS A 176 19.52 -1.67 -41.04
N ALA A 177 18.56 -1.22 -41.86
CA ALA A 177 17.84 -2.06 -42.78
C ALA A 177 18.91 -2.94 -43.39
N SER A 178 18.88 -4.22 -43.04
CA SER A 178 19.97 -5.12 -43.40
C SER A 178 20.11 -4.95 -44.90
N PRO A 179 21.24 -4.45 -45.42
CA PRO A 179 21.49 -4.66 -46.83
C PRO A 179 21.41 -6.18 -46.97
N GLU A 180 20.67 -6.66 -47.95
CA GLU A 180 20.76 -8.04 -48.38
C GLU A 180 22.23 -8.32 -48.72
N ILE A 181 23.03 -8.71 -47.72
CA ILE A 181 24.42 -9.08 -47.92
C ILE A 181 24.38 -10.53 -48.33
N SER A 182 24.30 -10.68 -49.65
CA SER A 182 24.87 -11.77 -50.43
C SER A 182 25.94 -12.55 -49.65
N LEU A 183 25.70 -13.86 -49.55
CA LEU A 183 26.66 -14.86 -49.12
C LEU A 183 27.94 -14.81 -49.98
N SER A 184 28.88 -13.93 -49.65
CA SER A 184 30.30 -14.08 -49.98
C SER A 184 31.09 -12.88 -49.43
N SER A 185 31.71 -13.04 -48.26
CA SER A 185 33.06 -12.53 -48.06
C SER A 185 33.62 -13.08 -46.76
N THR A 186 34.76 -13.73 -46.89
CA THR A 186 35.66 -14.24 -45.87
C THR A 186 35.70 -13.42 -44.58
N CYS A 187 35.44 -14.11 -43.47
CA CYS A 187 35.78 -13.71 -42.12
C CYS A 187 37.29 -13.47 -42.02
N HIS A 188 37.71 -12.23 -41.81
CA HIS A 188 39.02 -11.91 -41.26
C HIS A 188 38.94 -10.73 -40.28
N ASP A 189 39.55 -10.96 -39.12
CA ASP A 189 40.07 -10.02 -38.11
C ASP A 189 39.11 -9.34 -37.12
N TRP A 190 38.80 -10.07 -36.04
CA TRP A 190 38.32 -9.53 -34.76
C TRP A 190 39.44 -9.28 -33.73
N HIS A 191 40.63 -8.87 -34.18
CA HIS A 191 41.68 -8.40 -33.29
C HIS A 191 42.12 -6.99 -33.66
N ARG A 192 41.40 -5.98 -33.16
CA ARG A 192 42.00 -4.70 -32.81
C ARG A 192 41.96 -4.56 -31.30
N ASN A 193 43.12 -4.75 -30.67
CA ASN A 193 43.40 -4.19 -29.35
C ASN A 193 43.27 -2.66 -29.49
N VAL A 194 42.15 -2.13 -29.05
CA VAL A 194 42.00 -0.70 -28.81
C VAL A 194 42.17 -0.54 -27.31
N ASP A 195 43.33 -0.05 -26.89
CA ASP A 195 43.54 0.36 -25.50
C ASP A 195 42.58 1.52 -25.21
N HIS A 196 41.52 1.25 -24.45
CA HIS A 196 40.56 2.27 -24.06
C HIS A 196 41.23 3.19 -23.02
N CYS A 197 41.53 4.44 -23.39
CA CYS A 197 42.19 5.41 -22.50
C CYS A 197 41.34 5.87 -21.29
N SER A 198 40.11 5.37 -21.12
CA SER A 198 39.35 5.62 -19.88
C SER A 198 38.31 4.52 -19.62
N PRO A 199 38.00 4.22 -18.33
CA PRO A 199 37.02 3.21 -17.94
C PRO A 199 35.59 3.46 -18.48
N TYR A 200 35.29 4.70 -18.86
CA TYR A 200 33.97 5.11 -19.36
C TYR A 200 33.81 4.91 -20.88
N LEU A 201 34.91 4.63 -21.59
CA LEU A 201 34.92 4.34 -23.04
C LEU A 201 35.02 2.83 -23.33
N GLU A 202 35.11 2.00 -22.29
CA GLU A 202 34.96 0.56 -22.45
C GLU A 202 33.49 0.23 -22.76
N PRO A 203 33.22 -0.56 -23.82
CA PRO A 203 31.89 -1.09 -24.05
C PRO A 203 31.41 -1.82 -22.81
N LEU A 204 30.24 -1.46 -22.28
CA LEU A 204 29.66 -2.11 -21.10
C LEU A 204 29.61 -3.62 -21.37
N ARG A 205 30.46 -4.38 -20.66
CA ARG A 205 30.39 -5.84 -20.70
C ARG A 205 29.20 -6.26 -19.88
N VAL A 206 28.02 -6.28 -20.50
CA VAL A 206 26.86 -6.98 -19.95
C VAL A 206 27.27 -8.45 -19.87
N PRO A 207 27.32 -9.07 -18.68
CA PRO A 207 27.55 -10.50 -18.59
C PRO A 207 26.48 -11.19 -19.45
N ASP A 208 26.91 -11.97 -20.44
CA ASP A 208 25.97 -12.74 -21.25
C ASP A 208 25.09 -13.54 -20.27
N PRO A 209 23.76 -13.32 -20.25
CA PRO A 209 22.88 -13.95 -19.26
C PRO A 209 22.78 -15.48 -19.44
N ARG A 210 23.49 -16.03 -20.44
CA ARG A 210 23.46 -17.45 -20.79
C ARG A 210 24.85 -18.06 -20.64
N PRO A 211 25.04 -19.05 -19.76
CA PRO A 211 26.30 -19.77 -19.68
C PRO A 211 26.53 -20.54 -20.99
N LYS A 212 27.79 -20.60 -21.42
CA LYS A 212 28.24 -21.15 -22.73
C LYS A 212 27.86 -22.62 -22.99
N ASN A 213 27.37 -23.32 -21.98
CA ASN A 213 26.98 -24.73 -22.02
C ASN A 213 25.45 -24.95 -22.12
N TRP A 214 24.65 -23.91 -22.34
CA TRP A 214 23.21 -24.06 -22.54
C TRP A 214 22.88 -24.63 -23.93
N THR A 215 22.88 -25.95 -24.05
CA THR A 215 22.32 -26.71 -25.19
C THR A 215 20.83 -27.02 -25.01
N GLY A 216 20.15 -26.31 -24.10
CA GLY A 216 18.71 -26.45 -23.85
C GLY A 216 17.90 -25.66 -24.86
N VAL A 217 17.35 -26.38 -25.85
CA VAL A 217 16.16 -26.06 -26.63
C VAL A 217 16.09 -24.61 -27.14
N ARG A 218 16.50 -24.39 -28.40
CA ARG A 218 16.26 -23.13 -29.15
C ARG A 218 14.79 -22.66 -29.18
N ASN A 219 13.87 -23.50 -28.70
CA ASN A 219 12.43 -23.29 -28.65
C ASN A 219 11.88 -23.30 -27.20
N PHE A 220 12.68 -22.95 -26.19
CA PHE A 220 12.11 -22.60 -24.89
C PHE A 220 11.39 -21.26 -25.03
N HIS A 221 10.21 -21.29 -25.64
CA HIS A 221 9.15 -20.42 -25.20
C HIS A 221 8.83 -20.92 -23.79
N PRO A 222 9.16 -20.19 -22.71
CA PRO A 222 8.39 -20.42 -21.50
C PRO A 222 6.94 -20.33 -21.97
N GLU A 223 6.12 -21.37 -21.76
CA GLU A 223 4.68 -21.19 -21.82
C GLU A 223 4.43 -19.94 -21.01
N ALA A 224 4.02 -18.88 -21.70
CA ALA A 224 4.02 -17.55 -21.14
C ALA A 224 2.87 -17.55 -20.12
N ALA A 225 3.14 -18.03 -18.91
CA ALA A 225 2.26 -17.90 -17.77
C ALA A 225 1.97 -16.41 -17.52
N PHE A 226 2.84 -15.55 -18.03
CA PHE A 226 2.69 -14.12 -18.12
C PHE A 226 2.25 -13.69 -19.52
N SER A 227 0.95 -13.46 -19.70
CA SER A 227 0.46 -12.82 -20.91
C SER A 227 0.56 -11.31 -20.77
N LEU A 228 1.46 -10.68 -21.54
CA LEU A 228 1.48 -9.23 -21.74
C LEU A 228 0.24 -8.70 -22.46
N SER A 229 -0.75 -9.56 -22.77
CA SER A 229 -2.02 -9.15 -23.39
C SER A 229 -2.74 -8.05 -22.61
N ARG A 230 -2.56 -7.99 -21.29
CA ARG A 230 -3.12 -6.92 -20.44
C ARG A 230 -2.66 -5.53 -20.89
N TYR A 231 -1.44 -5.44 -21.44
CA TYR A 231 -0.88 -4.19 -21.94
C TYR A 231 -0.99 -4.04 -23.46
N ALA A 232 -1.68 -4.95 -24.15
CA ALA A 232 -1.87 -4.89 -25.60
C ALA A 232 -2.51 -3.58 -26.09
N PRO A 233 -3.52 -2.99 -25.40
CA PRO A 233 -4.12 -1.71 -25.84
C PRO A 233 -3.10 -0.56 -25.90
N TYR A 234 -2.07 -0.61 -25.06
CA TYR A 234 -1.04 0.43 -24.97
C TYR A 234 0.10 0.27 -25.98
N GLN A 235 0.07 -0.79 -26.81
CA GLN A 235 0.97 -0.88 -27.96
C GLN A 235 0.67 0.18 -29.02
N ASP A 236 -0.55 0.73 -29.03
CA ASP A 236 -0.90 1.86 -29.88
C ASP A 236 -0.31 3.16 -29.31
N PRO A 237 0.59 3.84 -30.05
CA PRO A 237 1.12 5.15 -29.64
C PRO A 237 0.04 6.21 -29.43
N HIS A 238 -1.13 6.07 -30.07
CA HIS A 238 -2.23 7.03 -29.98
C HIS A 238 -3.26 6.70 -28.92
N PHE A 239 -3.06 5.62 -28.14
CA PHE A 239 -3.95 5.28 -27.04
C PHE A 239 -3.97 6.41 -26.00
N ILE A 240 -5.13 7.00 -25.74
CA ILE A 240 -5.25 8.07 -24.74
C ILE A 240 -5.39 7.42 -23.37
N ILE A 241 -4.39 7.59 -22.51
CA ILE A 241 -4.47 7.10 -21.13
C ILE A 241 -5.35 8.10 -20.35
N PRO A 242 -6.42 7.63 -19.69
CA PRO A 242 -7.25 8.50 -18.87
C PRO A 242 -6.40 9.22 -17.81
N ASN A 243 -6.63 10.53 -17.67
CA ASN A 243 -5.95 11.38 -16.69
C ASN A 243 -4.42 11.45 -16.83
N GLU A 244 -3.85 11.08 -17.99
CA GLU A 244 -2.40 11.15 -18.26
C GLU A 244 -1.83 12.56 -18.04
N ALA A 245 -2.58 13.59 -18.45
CA ALA A 245 -2.17 14.99 -18.33
C ALA A 245 -2.07 15.51 -16.88
N SER A 246 -2.74 14.88 -15.91
CA SER A 246 -2.65 15.26 -14.49
C SER A 246 -1.57 14.49 -13.74
N ARG A 247 -0.88 13.54 -14.41
CA ARG A 247 0.20 12.76 -13.82
C ARG A 247 1.39 13.66 -13.49
N TRP A 248 2.14 13.27 -12.46
CA TRP A 248 3.23 14.08 -11.89
C TRP A 248 4.35 14.46 -12.88
N PHE A 249 4.53 13.70 -13.97
CA PHE A 249 5.52 13.98 -15.02
C PHE A 249 4.94 14.68 -16.26
N ALA A 250 3.61 14.80 -16.42
CA ALA A 250 2.98 15.36 -17.62
C ALA A 250 3.29 16.86 -17.84
N LYS A 251 3.70 17.56 -16.78
CA LYS A 251 4.15 18.95 -16.83
C LYS A 251 5.65 19.11 -17.14
N ARG A 252 6.40 18.02 -17.37
CA ARG A 252 7.79 18.11 -17.85
C ARG A 252 7.80 18.47 -19.33
N THR A 253 7.50 19.72 -19.63
CA THR A 253 7.79 20.29 -20.95
C THR A 253 9.29 20.16 -21.21
N ALA A 254 9.63 19.62 -22.39
CA ALA A 254 10.99 19.43 -22.88
C ALA A 254 11.82 20.73 -22.78
N GLY A 255 12.53 20.88 -21.68
CA GLY A 255 13.34 22.04 -21.38
C GLY A 255 14.02 21.84 -20.04
N ASN A 256 15.28 21.41 -20.10
CA ASN A 256 16.23 21.29 -19.00
C ASN A 256 15.82 21.99 -17.70
N GLN A 257 15.61 21.20 -16.64
CA GLN A 257 15.82 21.65 -15.27
C GLN A 257 15.95 20.43 -14.36
N THR A 258 17.19 20.12 -13.99
CA THR A 258 17.50 19.36 -12.77
C THR A 258 17.14 20.26 -11.58
N THR A 259 15.88 20.32 -11.20
CA THR A 259 15.49 20.84 -9.89
C THR A 259 15.59 19.69 -8.90
N SER A 260 16.54 19.83 -7.99
CA SER A 260 16.62 19.02 -6.78
C SER A 260 15.27 19.02 -6.06
N PHE A 261 14.92 17.90 -5.45
CA PHE A 261 13.69 17.65 -4.69
C PHE A 261 13.41 18.72 -3.60
N ASP A 262 14.43 19.47 -3.17
CA ASP A 262 14.31 20.51 -2.13
C ASP A 262 13.78 21.87 -2.63
N GLU A 263 13.74 22.13 -3.95
CA GLU A 263 13.46 23.49 -4.47
C GLU A 263 11.99 23.73 -4.86
N ALA A 264 11.17 22.68 -4.97
CA ALA A 264 9.75 22.79 -5.34
C ALA A 264 8.84 23.30 -4.21
N VAL A 265 9.39 23.62 -3.04
CA VAL A 265 8.63 24.12 -1.87
C VAL A 265 8.64 25.66 -1.77
N GLN A 266 9.39 26.38 -2.62
CA GLN A 266 9.63 27.81 -2.40
C GLN A 266 9.14 28.77 -3.50
N THR A 267 8.33 28.33 -4.46
CA THR A 267 7.91 29.21 -5.58
C THR A 267 6.40 29.29 -5.75
N GLU A 268 5.67 29.58 -4.68
CA GLU A 268 4.31 30.13 -4.76
C GLU A 268 4.13 31.29 -3.78
N GLU A 269 4.85 32.40 -3.97
CA GLU A 269 4.47 33.69 -3.40
C GLU A 269 4.82 34.83 -4.37
N ALA A 270 3.82 35.35 -5.06
CA ALA A 270 3.70 36.77 -5.40
C ALA A 270 2.37 37.02 -6.12
N GLU A 271 1.33 37.39 -5.36
CA GLU A 271 0.42 38.49 -5.68
C GLU A 271 -0.49 38.76 -4.47
N ASP A 272 -0.24 39.88 -3.78
CA ASP A 272 -0.99 40.39 -2.63
C ASP A 272 -2.30 41.07 -3.08
N PRO A 273 -3.37 40.99 -2.26
CA PRO A 273 -3.98 42.23 -1.81
C PRO A 273 -4.37 42.23 -0.31
N THR A 274 -3.70 43.11 0.46
CA THR A 274 -4.11 43.97 1.60
C THR A 274 -5.05 43.49 2.73
N PRO A 275 -4.90 44.07 3.95
CA PRO A 275 -4.94 43.32 5.20
C PRO A 275 -6.24 43.51 5.99
N GLU A 276 -6.85 42.40 6.41
CA GLU A 276 -7.77 42.39 7.54
C GLU A 276 -7.40 41.24 8.48
N VAL A 277 -6.79 41.63 9.61
CA VAL A 277 -6.68 40.91 10.89
C VAL A 277 -6.43 39.41 10.77
N CYS A 278 -5.23 39.01 10.38
CA CYS A 278 -4.76 37.64 10.59
C CYS A 278 -4.22 37.51 12.01
N ASP A 279 -4.93 36.76 12.86
CA ASP A 279 -4.30 36.11 14.00
C ASP A 279 -3.09 35.32 13.49
N SER A 280 -1.91 35.61 14.03
CA SER A 280 -0.64 35.02 13.59
C SER A 280 -0.80 33.51 13.45
N ALA A 281 -0.22 32.92 12.40
CA ALA A 281 -0.22 31.47 12.19
C ALA A 281 0.27 30.70 13.43
N GLU A 282 1.14 31.31 14.25
CA GLU A 282 1.53 30.75 15.54
C GLU A 282 0.38 30.60 16.54
N GLN A 283 -0.57 31.52 16.52
CA GLN A 283 -1.73 31.55 17.41
C GLN A 283 -2.74 30.47 17.01
N ILE A 284 -2.99 30.32 15.71
CA ILE A 284 -3.82 29.23 15.16
C ILE A 284 -3.19 27.86 15.48
N VAL A 285 -1.87 27.73 15.30
CA VAL A 285 -1.15 26.49 15.63
C VAL A 285 -1.18 26.20 17.14
N ARG A 286 -1.05 27.23 17.99
CA ARG A 286 -1.17 27.07 19.46
C ARG A 286 -2.57 26.67 19.88
N GLU A 287 -3.63 27.22 19.28
CA GLU A 287 -5.00 26.83 19.57
C GLU A 287 -5.28 25.39 19.13
N LEU A 288 -4.85 25.00 17.93
CA LEU A 288 -4.98 23.61 17.45
C LEU A 288 -4.22 22.60 18.32
N LEU A 289 -3.04 22.96 18.80
CA LEU A 289 -2.27 22.14 19.74
C LEU A 289 -2.94 22.04 21.12
N ASN A 290 -3.53 23.13 21.62
CA ASN A 290 -4.28 23.13 22.87
C ASN A 290 -5.57 22.29 22.76
N ASP A 291 -6.25 22.33 21.61
CA ASP A 291 -7.43 21.52 21.35
C ASP A 291 -7.08 20.03 21.21
N GLN A 292 -5.96 19.70 20.55
CA GLN A 292 -5.47 18.32 20.50
C GLN A 292 -5.09 17.82 21.90
N LEU A 293 -4.43 18.62 22.73
CA LEU A 293 -4.12 18.28 24.12
C LEU A 293 -5.41 18.08 24.94
N GLY A 294 -6.40 18.97 24.80
CA GLY A 294 -7.71 18.82 25.44
C GLY A 294 -8.44 17.54 25.03
N LEU A 295 -8.37 17.17 23.75
CA LEU A 295 -8.96 15.93 23.24
C LEU A 295 -8.20 14.67 23.69
N MET A 296 -6.88 14.74 23.88
CA MET A 296 -6.11 13.63 24.44
C MET A 296 -6.38 13.44 25.94
N VAL A 297 -6.49 14.52 26.71
CA VAL A 297 -6.82 14.48 28.15
C VAL A 297 -8.24 13.96 28.36
N ARG A 298 -9.22 14.40 27.57
CA ARG A 298 -10.59 13.85 27.60
C ARG A 298 -10.63 12.36 27.22
N LYS A 299 -9.80 11.91 26.27
CA LYS A 299 -9.64 10.49 25.95
C LYS A 299 -9.01 9.68 27.08
N GLU A 300 -8.18 10.29 27.93
CA GLU A 300 -7.66 9.64 29.15
C GLU A 300 -8.73 9.55 30.25
N ASP A 301 -9.55 10.58 30.42
CA ASP A 301 -10.68 10.57 31.36
C ASP A 301 -11.79 9.57 30.94
N GLU A 302 -12.10 9.47 29.65
CA GLU A 302 -13.01 8.44 29.10
C GLU A 302 -12.42 7.02 29.19
N ARG A 303 -11.09 6.91 29.21
CA ARG A 303 -10.36 5.66 29.52
C ARG A 303 -10.25 5.39 31.02
N ALA A 304 -10.77 6.24 31.91
CA ALA A 304 -10.86 5.93 33.34
C ALA A 304 -12.12 5.10 33.68
N ASP A 305 -13.16 5.14 32.83
CA ASP A 305 -14.38 4.33 32.96
C ASP A 305 -14.24 2.94 32.32
N LEU A 306 -13.13 2.27 32.61
CA LEU A 306 -12.83 0.93 32.12
C LEU A 306 -13.82 -0.10 32.67
N CYS A 307 -14.38 -0.91 31.75
CA CYS A 307 -15.16 -2.09 32.08
C CYS A 307 -14.36 -3.06 32.98
N ARG A 308 -15.06 -3.95 33.70
CA ARG A 308 -14.46 -4.83 34.74
C ARG A 308 -13.21 -5.59 34.27
N LYS A 309 -13.18 -6.05 33.01
CA LYS A 309 -12.02 -6.73 32.40
C LYS A 309 -10.79 -5.82 32.26
N HIS A 310 -10.97 -4.55 31.88
CA HIS A 310 -9.88 -3.61 31.71
C HIS A 310 -9.29 -3.16 33.05
N ARG A 311 -10.12 -3.03 34.10
CA ARG A 311 -9.63 -2.82 35.49
C ARG A 311 -8.75 -3.98 35.96
N ASP A 312 -9.07 -5.22 35.60
CA ASP A 312 -8.26 -6.39 35.96
C ASP A 312 -6.95 -6.46 35.17
N MET A 313 -6.96 -6.07 33.89
CA MET A 313 -5.75 -5.96 33.06
C MET A 313 -4.79 -4.89 33.60
N GLU A 314 -5.33 -3.76 34.04
CA GLU A 314 -4.52 -2.68 34.61
C GLU A 314 -3.94 -3.02 35.98
N LYS A 315 -4.69 -3.76 36.82
CA LYS A 315 -4.15 -4.35 38.06
C LYS A 315 -3.00 -5.31 37.76
N ARG A 316 -3.12 -6.14 36.72
CA ARG A 316 -2.03 -7.05 36.29
C ARG A 316 -0.81 -6.28 35.78
N ARG A 317 -1.02 -5.23 34.99
CA ARG A 317 0.06 -4.35 34.49
C ARG A 317 0.80 -3.65 35.64
N ARG A 318 0.08 -3.10 36.63
CA ARG A 318 0.67 -2.51 37.84
C ARG A 318 1.47 -3.53 38.66
N LYS A 319 0.96 -4.76 38.79
CA LYS A 319 1.66 -5.85 39.49
C LYS A 319 2.95 -6.27 38.75
N LEU A 320 2.92 -6.30 37.42
CA LEU A 320 4.08 -6.59 36.58
C LEU A 320 5.15 -5.48 36.70
N LEU A 321 4.74 -4.22 36.60
CA LEU A 321 5.64 -3.07 36.76
C LEU A 321 6.30 -3.05 38.14
N GLY A 322 5.54 -3.32 39.21
CA GLY A 322 6.08 -3.44 40.56
C GLY A 322 7.06 -4.60 40.75
N LEU A 323 6.99 -5.66 39.95
CA LEU A 323 7.96 -6.76 39.97
C LEU A 323 9.24 -6.39 39.20
N ILE A 324 9.10 -5.63 38.12
CA ILE A 324 10.22 -5.14 37.32
C ILE A 324 11.04 -4.13 38.13
N THR A 325 10.38 -3.17 38.79
CA THR A 325 11.06 -2.16 39.63
C THR A 325 11.74 -2.78 40.85
N LYS A 326 11.09 -3.76 41.51
CA LYS A 326 11.73 -4.52 42.61
C LYS A 326 12.93 -5.37 42.16
N ARG A 327 12.97 -5.77 40.88
CA ARG A 327 14.13 -6.46 40.30
C ARG A 327 15.27 -5.50 39.95
N SER A 328 14.96 -4.27 39.56
CA SER A 328 15.99 -3.24 39.33
C SER A 328 16.58 -2.68 40.61
N GLU A 329 15.84 -2.68 41.72
CA GLU A 329 16.33 -2.24 43.05
C GLU A 329 17.16 -3.31 43.79
N LYS A 330 17.19 -4.56 43.29
CA LYS A 330 17.97 -5.66 43.86
C LYS A 330 19.24 -6.00 43.07
N ARG A 331 19.64 -5.16 42.11
CA ARG A 331 20.94 -5.18 41.43
C ARG A 331 21.78 -4.02 41.92
#